data_AF-A0A957W0G0-F1
#
_entry.id   AF-A0A957W0G0-F1
#
_cell.length_a   1.000
_cell.length_b   1.000
_cell.length_c   1.000
_cell.angle_alpha   90.00
_cell.angle_beta   90.00
_cell.angle_gamma   90.00
#
_symmetry.space_group_name_H-M   'P 1'
#
loop_
_entity.id
_entity.type
_entity.pdbx_description
1 polymer ?
#
loop_
_entity_poly.entity_id
_entity_poly.type
_entity_poly.pdbx_seq_one_letter_code
_entity_poly.pdbx_strand_id
1 'polypeptide(L)'
;MNLMNLMKIVYAVVFFATCFVSLYRVAHAQEPQSYEAYFNYIGTRPDEGGTNYTGETQGLTHDDNHWFISQAWGVWKIPVGLDLAGSIECDTTGVLCKGLSSELSSYDHIGDITYYRYKSTGFLLLPLEGGSKPALAILSPSNLSYVAHVQLIRHTSASWVAVDSKGLVYTSSNDRPGWIYIYNLNWEALIQNRTLSLQFVGEFQLLDESGHLLPLGPQGGVFSESDDLLYISNGSTDRDYIPNTDGIHVFDTATWRRITKSTIDGSKPFFYSYDPTWWDWEEAEGLTIWDVDDKGSDRISGQLHVLQLRNGMDDVVSIFHYTNKIYVDDTYNGEEQGKPNRPFNTVSEANSLAWDGAVINIKSGLYPETVTISKRVVLQAQGGHVQIGN
;
A
#
# COMPACT_ATOMS: atom_id res chain seq x y z
N MET A 1 -19.32 -25.94 54.23
CA MET A 1 -18.15 -25.05 54.07
C MET A 1 -18.60 -23.63 54.40
N ASN A 2 -17.97 -22.95 55.36
CA ASN A 2 -18.34 -21.58 55.74
C ASN A 2 -18.11 -20.63 54.53
N LEU A 3 -18.98 -19.65 54.34
CA LEU A 3 -18.90 -18.58 53.33
C LEU A 3 -17.49 -17.98 53.19
N MET A 4 -16.76 -17.88 54.31
CA MET A 4 -15.39 -17.37 54.37
C MET A 4 -14.36 -18.30 53.70
N ASN A 5 -14.60 -19.61 53.67
CA ASN A 5 -13.75 -20.56 52.95
C ASN A 5 -14.09 -20.59 51.44
N LEU A 6 -15.34 -20.32 51.07
CA LEU A 6 -15.73 -20.21 49.65
C LEU A 6 -15.12 -18.97 49.00
N MET A 7 -15.13 -17.81 49.68
CA MET A 7 -14.48 -16.60 49.18
C MET A 7 -12.97 -16.76 48.98
N LYS A 8 -12.26 -17.43 49.89
CA LYS A 8 -10.82 -17.67 49.75
C LYS A 8 -10.48 -18.53 48.54
N ILE A 9 -11.33 -19.51 48.21
CA ILE A 9 -11.16 -20.36 47.02
C ILE A 9 -11.44 -19.56 45.74
N VAL A 10 -12.50 -18.74 45.72
CA VAL A 10 -12.81 -17.89 44.55
C VAL A 10 -11.70 -16.86 44.30
N TYR A 11 -11.19 -16.20 45.33
CA TYR A 11 -10.06 -15.27 45.17
C TYR A 11 -8.79 -15.98 44.71
N ALA A 12 -8.48 -17.18 45.21
CA ALA A 12 -7.33 -17.94 44.76
C ALA A 12 -7.46 -18.39 43.30
N VAL A 13 -8.64 -18.82 42.85
CA VAL A 13 -8.90 -19.21 41.46
C VAL A 13 -8.86 -18.01 40.53
N VAL A 14 -9.43 -16.87 40.92
CA VAL A 14 -9.37 -15.62 40.14
C VAL A 14 -7.93 -15.11 40.04
N PHE A 15 -7.16 -15.15 41.14
CA PHE A 15 -5.77 -14.71 41.17
C PHE A 15 -4.84 -15.65 40.38
N PHE A 16 -5.05 -16.96 40.44
CA PHE A 16 -4.30 -17.90 39.61
C PHE A 16 -4.68 -17.79 38.12
N ALA A 17 -5.95 -17.54 37.79
CA ALA A 17 -6.38 -17.31 36.42
C ALA A 17 -5.79 -16.01 35.85
N THR A 18 -5.74 -14.92 36.62
CA THR A 18 -5.10 -13.68 36.16
C THR A 18 -3.59 -13.83 36.04
N CYS A 19 -2.90 -14.54 36.94
CA CYS A 19 -1.46 -14.83 36.82
C CYS A 19 -1.13 -15.76 35.64
N PHE A 20 -1.96 -16.76 35.33
CA PHE A 20 -1.75 -17.63 34.16
C PHE A 20 -1.99 -16.89 32.83
N VAL A 21 -2.98 -15.99 32.75
CA VAL A 21 -3.22 -15.16 31.55
C VAL A 21 -2.09 -14.13 31.34
N SER A 22 -1.44 -13.67 32.41
CA SER A 22 -0.30 -12.74 32.30
C SER A 22 1.03 -13.43 32.05
N LEU A 23 1.23 -14.68 32.49
CA LEU A 23 2.43 -15.48 32.17
C LEU A 23 2.40 -16.10 30.77
N TYR A 24 1.22 -16.37 30.18
CA TYR A 24 1.11 -16.82 28.79
C TYR A 24 1.42 -15.73 27.75
N ARG A 25 1.46 -14.45 28.15
CA ARG A 25 1.83 -13.34 27.25
C ARG A 25 3.35 -13.10 27.14
N VAL A 26 4.18 -13.78 27.93
CA VAL A 26 5.63 -13.48 28.03
C VAL A 26 6.53 -14.52 27.34
N ALA A 27 5.97 -15.53 26.66
CA ALA A 27 6.80 -16.58 26.03
C ALA A 27 6.34 -17.05 24.65
N HIS A 28 5.51 -16.28 23.94
CA HIS A 28 5.67 -16.27 22.50
C HIS A 28 6.79 -15.29 22.22
N ALA A 29 8.01 -15.81 22.09
CA ALA A 29 8.94 -15.22 21.14
C ALA A 29 8.12 -15.08 19.86
N GLN A 30 7.66 -13.86 19.57
CA GLN A 30 7.03 -13.56 18.29
C GLN A 30 7.94 -14.22 17.26
N GLU A 31 7.37 -15.10 16.43
CA GLU A 31 8.06 -15.47 15.20
C GLU A 31 8.59 -14.17 14.60
N PRO A 32 9.81 -14.16 14.03
CA PRO A 32 10.38 -12.93 13.52
C PRO A 32 9.36 -12.31 12.56
N GLN A 33 8.58 -11.32 13.02
CA GLN A 33 7.53 -10.68 12.22
C GLN A 33 8.19 -10.13 10.99
N SER A 34 7.99 -10.68 9.79
CA SER A 34 8.61 -10.15 8.57
C SER A 34 8.37 -8.64 8.59
N TYR A 35 9.44 -7.88 8.83
CA TYR A 35 9.30 -6.43 8.74
C TYR A 35 9.27 -6.19 7.24
N GLU A 36 8.10 -5.90 6.71
CA GLU A 36 7.88 -5.75 5.27
C GLU A 36 7.92 -4.28 4.93
N ALA A 37 9.12 -3.80 4.60
CA ALA A 37 9.35 -2.39 4.33
C ALA A 37 9.87 -2.20 2.91
N TYR A 38 9.10 -1.49 2.08
CA TYR A 38 9.34 -1.31 0.65
C TYR A 38 9.91 0.08 0.36
N PHE A 39 11.17 0.30 0.73
CA PHE A 39 11.74 1.64 0.79
C PHE A 39 12.73 1.96 -0.32
N ASN A 40 13.19 0.99 -1.12
CA ASN A 40 14.19 1.28 -2.15
C ASN A 40 13.53 1.59 -3.49
N TYR A 41 13.51 2.86 -3.87
CA TYR A 41 13.04 3.31 -5.17
C TYR A 41 13.92 2.76 -6.30
N ILE A 42 13.34 2.02 -7.23
CA ILE A 42 14.07 1.35 -8.33
C ILE A 42 13.79 1.94 -9.71
N GLY A 43 12.78 2.81 -9.84
CA GLY A 43 12.50 3.52 -11.08
C GLY A 43 11.03 3.92 -11.20
N THR A 44 10.74 4.72 -12.20
CA THR A 44 9.38 5.15 -12.55
C THR A 44 9.03 4.59 -13.92
N ARG A 45 7.90 3.90 -14.04
CA ARG A 45 7.38 3.41 -15.33
C ARG A 45 5.86 3.14 -15.30
N PRO A 46 5.05 3.76 -16.17
CA PRO A 46 5.41 4.87 -17.06
C PRO A 46 5.98 6.04 -16.27
N ASP A 47 6.74 6.89 -16.97
CA ASP A 47 7.32 8.13 -16.47
C ASP A 47 6.78 9.23 -17.39
N GLU A 48 5.79 9.97 -16.88
CA GLU A 48 4.99 10.91 -17.67
C GLU A 48 4.36 10.30 -18.94
N GLY A 49 3.85 9.07 -18.83
CA GLY A 49 3.18 8.40 -19.95
C GLY A 49 1.76 8.92 -20.15
N GLY A 50 1.39 9.24 -21.40
CA GLY A 50 0.01 9.55 -21.80
C GLY A 50 -0.60 8.40 -22.62
N THR A 51 -1.64 7.76 -22.11
CA THR A 51 -2.40 6.70 -22.81
C THR A 51 -3.89 6.83 -22.46
N ASN A 52 -4.77 6.01 -23.03
CA ASN A 52 -6.21 6.16 -22.79
C ASN A 52 -6.64 5.96 -21.32
N TYR A 53 -5.84 5.25 -20.52
CA TYR A 53 -6.16 5.04 -19.11
C TYR A 53 -5.66 6.19 -18.21
N THR A 54 -4.92 7.17 -18.74
CA THR A 54 -4.23 8.19 -17.93
C THR A 54 -5.09 9.41 -17.59
N GLY A 55 -6.13 9.68 -18.39
CA GLY A 55 -7.06 10.79 -18.16
C GLY A 55 -7.75 10.70 -16.80
N GLU A 56 -7.59 11.72 -15.96
CA GLU A 56 -8.17 11.84 -14.62
C GLU A 56 -8.02 10.55 -13.82
N THR A 57 -6.80 10.00 -13.78
CA THR A 57 -6.50 8.77 -13.04
C THR A 57 -6.48 9.06 -11.54
N GLN A 58 -7.02 8.15 -10.73
CA GLN A 58 -7.28 8.42 -9.30
C GLN A 58 -6.88 7.26 -8.37
N GLY A 59 -6.48 6.11 -8.90
CA GLY A 59 -6.23 4.93 -8.08
C GLY A 59 -5.58 3.76 -8.81
N LEU A 60 -4.91 2.90 -8.04
CA LEU A 60 -4.20 1.73 -8.55
C LEU A 60 -4.32 0.54 -7.59
N THR A 61 -4.72 -0.62 -8.10
CA THR A 61 -4.65 -1.90 -7.38
C THR A 61 -4.40 -3.05 -8.34
N HIS A 62 -4.43 -4.29 -7.86
CA HIS A 62 -4.15 -5.46 -8.70
C HIS A 62 -4.88 -6.73 -8.23
N ASP A 63 -5.02 -7.70 -9.13
CA ASP A 63 -5.19 -9.10 -8.76
C ASP A 63 -3.92 -9.90 -9.09
N ASP A 64 -4.02 -11.22 -9.15
CA ASP A 64 -2.86 -12.09 -9.44
C ASP A 64 -2.26 -11.85 -10.84
N ASN A 65 -3.02 -11.27 -11.77
CA ASN A 65 -2.73 -11.21 -13.21
C ASN A 65 -3.05 -9.86 -13.88
N HIS A 66 -3.68 -8.90 -13.20
CA HIS A 66 -4.09 -7.63 -13.79
C HIS A 66 -3.82 -6.47 -12.85
N TRP A 67 -3.43 -5.34 -13.44
CA TRP A 67 -3.62 -4.02 -12.88
C TRP A 67 -5.08 -3.61 -12.98
N PHE A 68 -5.57 -2.91 -11.96
CA PHE A 68 -6.81 -2.16 -12.01
C PHE A 68 -6.49 -0.69 -11.74
N ILE A 69 -6.98 0.19 -12.61
CA ILE A 69 -6.72 1.62 -12.54
C ILE A 69 -8.06 2.34 -12.56
N SER A 70 -8.36 3.14 -11.55
CA SER A 70 -9.55 4.00 -11.55
C SER A 70 -9.25 5.33 -12.23
N GLN A 71 -10.26 5.82 -12.94
CA GLN A 71 -10.36 7.19 -13.41
C GLN A 71 -11.61 7.82 -12.76
N ALA A 72 -11.75 9.14 -12.86
CA ALA A 72 -12.93 9.85 -12.37
C ALA A 72 -14.27 9.22 -12.82
N TRP A 73 -14.33 8.64 -14.02
CA TRP A 73 -15.57 8.10 -14.63
C TRP A 73 -15.62 6.58 -14.81
N GLY A 74 -14.56 5.84 -14.49
CA GLY A 74 -14.49 4.43 -14.85
C GLY A 74 -13.30 3.68 -14.29
N VAL A 75 -13.21 2.40 -14.62
CA VAL A 75 -12.12 1.52 -14.21
C VAL A 75 -11.57 0.79 -15.42
N TRP A 76 -10.24 0.69 -15.45
CA TRP A 76 -9.48 -0.14 -16.37
C TRP A 76 -9.04 -1.42 -15.68
N LYS A 77 -9.00 -2.51 -16.44
CA LYS A 77 -8.37 -3.78 -16.09
C LYS A 77 -7.37 -4.12 -17.18
N ILE A 78 -6.11 -4.22 -16.82
CA ILE A 78 -4.99 -4.35 -17.75
C ILE A 78 -4.15 -5.57 -17.35
N PRO A 79 -3.92 -6.55 -18.23
CA PRO A 79 -3.04 -7.68 -17.91
C PRO A 79 -1.62 -7.23 -17.52
N VAL A 80 -1.05 -7.85 -16.48
CA VAL A 80 0.28 -7.50 -15.94
C VAL A 80 1.42 -7.56 -16.95
N GLY A 81 1.29 -8.42 -17.96
CA GLY A 81 2.28 -8.57 -19.02
C GLY A 81 2.24 -7.46 -20.09
N LEU A 82 1.26 -6.56 -20.05
CA LEU A 82 1.24 -5.39 -20.94
C LEU A 82 2.08 -4.26 -20.34
N ASP A 83 2.85 -3.60 -21.21
CA ASP A 83 3.62 -2.42 -20.82
C ASP A 83 2.69 -1.23 -20.61
N LEU A 84 2.56 -0.78 -19.36
CA LEU A 84 1.76 0.40 -18.99
C LEU A 84 2.25 1.68 -19.70
N ALA A 85 3.52 1.75 -20.10
CA ALA A 85 4.04 2.87 -20.90
C ALA A 85 3.69 2.77 -22.41
N GLY A 86 3.10 1.65 -22.85
CA GLY A 86 2.69 1.44 -24.22
C GLY A 86 1.30 1.99 -24.53
N SER A 87 0.91 2.00 -25.80
CA SER A 87 -0.48 2.29 -26.19
C SER A 87 -1.39 1.15 -25.73
N ILE A 88 -2.22 1.45 -24.73
CA ILE A 88 -3.24 0.55 -24.20
C ILE A 88 -4.60 1.02 -24.69
N GLU A 89 -5.28 0.12 -25.39
CA GLU A 89 -6.58 0.36 -26.01
C GLU A 89 -7.64 -0.51 -25.32
N CYS A 90 -8.80 0.08 -25.05
CA CYS A 90 -9.91 -0.65 -24.45
C CYS A 90 -10.44 -1.74 -25.41
N ASP A 91 -10.97 -2.82 -24.84
CA ASP A 91 -11.51 -3.98 -25.57
C ASP A 91 -10.49 -4.68 -26.50
N THR A 92 -9.19 -4.47 -26.27
CA THR A 92 -8.12 -5.28 -26.87
C THR A 92 -7.78 -6.50 -25.99
N THR A 93 -6.87 -7.35 -26.45
CA THR A 93 -6.59 -8.67 -25.85
C THR A 93 -6.37 -8.62 -24.33
N GLY A 94 -7.41 -8.95 -23.57
CA GLY A 94 -7.39 -9.00 -22.11
C GLY A 94 -7.60 -7.66 -21.39
N VAL A 95 -7.67 -6.54 -22.11
CA VAL A 95 -7.94 -5.22 -21.55
C VAL A 95 -9.45 -4.98 -21.48
N LEU A 96 -9.96 -4.58 -20.32
CA LEU A 96 -11.33 -4.10 -20.16
C LEU A 96 -11.30 -2.67 -19.62
N CYS A 97 -12.14 -1.80 -20.15
CA CYS A 97 -12.45 -0.52 -19.52
C CYS A 97 -13.96 -0.40 -19.40
N LYS A 98 -14.44 0.11 -18.26
CA LYS A 98 -15.87 0.37 -18.07
C LYS A 98 -16.08 1.66 -17.31
N GLY A 99 -16.95 2.50 -17.85
CA GLY A 99 -17.51 3.61 -17.11
C GLY A 99 -18.40 3.14 -15.95
N LEU A 100 -18.73 4.07 -15.06
CA LEU A 100 -19.70 3.83 -13.99
C LEU A 100 -21.05 3.35 -14.53
N SER A 101 -21.65 2.38 -13.86
CA SER A 101 -22.98 1.87 -14.20
C SER A 101 -24.06 2.92 -13.93
N SER A 102 -25.26 2.74 -14.49
CA SER A 102 -26.41 3.63 -14.27
C SER A 102 -26.76 3.81 -12.79
N GLU A 103 -26.53 2.79 -11.97
CA GLU A 103 -26.73 2.78 -10.52
C GLU A 103 -25.80 3.75 -9.78
N LEU A 104 -24.70 4.15 -10.43
CA LEU A 104 -23.66 5.03 -9.90
C LEU A 104 -23.57 6.34 -10.68
N SER A 105 -24.55 6.67 -11.54
CA SER A 105 -24.47 7.81 -12.46
C SER A 105 -24.50 9.19 -11.78
N SER A 106 -24.73 9.24 -10.47
CA SER A 106 -24.64 10.48 -9.67
C SER A 106 -23.24 10.75 -9.13
N TYR A 107 -22.30 9.82 -9.32
CA TYR A 107 -20.92 9.92 -8.88
C TYR A 107 -20.03 10.25 -10.08
N ASP A 108 -19.04 11.11 -9.88
CA ASP A 108 -18.14 11.62 -10.94
C ASP A 108 -16.66 11.59 -10.53
N HIS A 109 -16.35 10.92 -9.43
CA HIS A 109 -15.00 10.75 -8.93
C HIS A 109 -14.89 9.37 -8.27
N ILE A 110 -13.90 8.58 -8.68
CA ILE A 110 -13.55 7.27 -8.10
C ILE A 110 -12.14 7.38 -7.55
N GLY A 111 -11.96 7.38 -6.23
CA GLY A 111 -10.63 7.52 -5.63
C GLY A 111 -9.77 6.24 -5.73
N ASP A 112 -8.80 6.10 -4.83
CA ASP A 112 -7.90 4.94 -4.79
C ASP A 112 -8.64 3.66 -4.42
N ILE A 113 -8.64 2.72 -5.36
CA ILE A 113 -9.41 1.47 -5.31
C ILE A 113 -8.61 0.35 -4.63
N THR A 114 -9.32 -0.64 -4.08
CA THR A 114 -8.67 -1.86 -3.54
C THR A 114 -9.28 -3.12 -4.11
N TYR A 115 -8.44 -4.07 -4.51
CA TYR A 115 -8.84 -5.46 -4.70
C TYR A 115 -8.76 -6.24 -3.39
N TYR A 116 -9.82 -6.99 -3.07
CA TYR A 116 -9.81 -7.90 -1.94
C TYR A 116 -10.43 -9.25 -2.30
N ARG A 117 -9.78 -10.33 -1.88
CA ARG A 117 -10.27 -11.70 -2.05
C ARG A 117 -10.83 -12.21 -0.73
N TYR A 118 -12.15 -12.34 -0.65
CA TYR A 118 -12.80 -13.01 0.47
C TYR A 118 -13.14 -14.45 0.07
N LYS A 119 -12.54 -15.42 0.76
CA LYS A 119 -12.57 -16.85 0.40
C LYS A 119 -12.05 -17.04 -1.04
N SER A 120 -12.91 -17.50 -1.96
CA SER A 120 -12.57 -17.72 -3.38
C SER A 120 -13.09 -16.62 -4.30
N THR A 121 -13.66 -15.53 -3.75
CA THR A 121 -14.32 -14.49 -4.54
C THR A 121 -13.53 -13.19 -4.42
N GLY A 122 -13.08 -12.66 -5.55
CA GLY A 122 -12.45 -11.33 -5.64
C GLY A 122 -13.48 -10.22 -5.80
N PHE A 123 -13.19 -9.07 -5.20
CA PHE A 123 -13.99 -7.85 -5.25
C PHE A 123 -13.09 -6.65 -5.52
N LEU A 124 -13.58 -5.69 -6.30
CA LEU A 124 -12.99 -4.35 -6.36
C LEU A 124 -13.86 -3.41 -5.54
N LEU A 125 -13.22 -2.71 -4.62
CA LEU A 125 -13.82 -1.71 -3.74
C LEU A 125 -13.49 -0.32 -4.29
N LEU A 126 -14.53 0.46 -4.56
CA LEU A 126 -14.43 1.78 -5.17
C LEU A 126 -14.96 2.83 -4.19
N PRO A 127 -14.10 3.73 -3.68
CA PRO A 127 -14.58 4.89 -2.94
C PRO A 127 -15.06 5.94 -3.96
N LEU A 128 -16.25 6.50 -3.73
CA LEU A 128 -16.95 7.35 -4.71
C LEU A 128 -17.31 8.71 -4.12
N GLU A 129 -17.12 9.77 -4.91
CA GLU A 129 -17.55 11.14 -4.62
C GLU A 129 -18.42 11.75 -5.75
N GLY A 130 -18.86 13.02 -5.57
CA GLY A 130 -19.76 13.72 -6.51
C GLY A 130 -21.25 13.55 -6.25
N GLY A 131 -21.63 12.39 -5.68
CA GLY A 131 -23.02 12.12 -5.27
C GLY A 131 -23.50 12.98 -4.09
N SER A 132 -24.78 12.82 -3.71
CA SER A 132 -25.34 13.51 -2.54
C SER A 132 -24.63 13.16 -1.22
N LYS A 133 -24.02 11.97 -1.18
CA LYS A 133 -23.11 11.49 -0.13
C LYS A 133 -22.03 10.61 -0.77
N PRO A 134 -20.79 10.64 -0.25
CA PRO A 134 -19.78 9.66 -0.62
C PRO A 134 -20.28 8.23 -0.41
N ALA A 135 -19.78 7.31 -1.21
CA ALA A 135 -20.18 5.91 -1.15
C ALA A 135 -19.01 4.97 -1.31
N LEU A 136 -19.24 3.71 -0.94
CA LEU A 136 -18.39 2.59 -1.29
C LEU A 136 -19.18 1.70 -2.26
N ALA A 137 -18.64 1.50 -3.46
CA ALA A 137 -19.19 0.58 -4.45
C ALA A 137 -18.33 -0.66 -4.60
N ILE A 138 -18.96 -1.75 -5.07
CA ILE A 138 -18.31 -3.02 -5.35
C ILE A 138 -18.51 -3.37 -6.82
N LEU A 139 -17.41 -3.67 -7.51
CA LEU A 139 -17.42 -4.26 -8.84
C LEU A 139 -16.90 -5.70 -8.81
N SER A 140 -17.32 -6.51 -9.79
CA SER A 140 -16.67 -7.79 -10.06
C SER A 140 -15.38 -7.55 -10.84
N PRO A 141 -14.20 -8.00 -10.37
CA PRO A 141 -12.94 -7.85 -11.09
C PRO A 141 -12.90 -8.65 -12.40
N SER A 142 -13.78 -9.64 -12.57
CA SER A 142 -13.80 -10.48 -13.76
C SER A 142 -14.21 -9.71 -15.03
N ASN A 143 -15.17 -8.80 -14.89
CA ASN A 143 -15.84 -8.12 -16.01
C ASN A 143 -16.21 -6.65 -15.70
N LEU A 144 -15.72 -6.11 -14.57
CA LEU A 144 -16.00 -4.77 -14.06
C LEU A 144 -17.51 -4.46 -13.90
N SER A 145 -18.37 -5.47 -13.73
CA SER A 145 -19.81 -5.24 -13.55
C SER A 145 -20.13 -4.80 -12.13
N TYR A 146 -21.06 -3.87 -11.99
CA TYR A 146 -21.64 -3.47 -10.72
C TYR A 146 -22.19 -4.66 -9.91
N VAL A 147 -21.89 -4.67 -8.61
CA VAL A 147 -22.41 -5.64 -7.65
C VAL A 147 -23.37 -4.97 -6.68
N ALA A 148 -22.90 -3.95 -5.96
CA ALA A 148 -23.64 -3.23 -4.92
C ALA A 148 -22.92 -1.92 -4.55
N HIS A 149 -23.61 -1.01 -3.86
CA HIS A 149 -22.98 0.14 -3.20
C HIS A 149 -23.71 0.51 -1.91
N VAL A 150 -23.05 1.30 -1.06
CA VAL A 150 -23.60 1.82 0.20
C VAL A 150 -23.03 3.20 0.49
N GLN A 151 -23.86 4.10 1.02
CA GLN A 151 -23.41 5.43 1.39
C GLN A 151 -22.58 5.42 2.67
N LEU A 152 -21.52 6.21 2.68
CA LEU A 152 -20.65 6.43 3.84
C LEU A 152 -21.22 7.59 4.68
N ILE A 153 -22.19 7.28 5.54
CA ILE A 153 -22.98 8.29 6.27
C ILE A 153 -22.16 9.21 7.20
N ARG A 154 -20.93 8.82 7.55
CA ARG A 154 -20.00 9.59 8.40
C ARG A 154 -19.00 10.42 7.61
N HIS A 155 -19.09 10.40 6.28
CA HIS A 155 -18.10 11.00 5.40
C HIS A 155 -18.68 12.18 4.64
N THR A 156 -17.82 13.17 4.40
CA THR A 156 -18.04 14.23 3.42
C THR A 156 -17.25 14.00 2.13
N SER A 157 -16.23 13.14 2.18
CA SER A 157 -15.41 12.69 1.04
C SER A 157 -14.97 11.23 1.24
N ALA A 158 -14.51 10.58 0.18
CA ALA A 158 -13.98 9.23 0.15
C ALA A 158 -12.98 9.10 -1.01
N SER A 159 -11.75 9.57 -0.79
CA SER A 159 -10.67 9.57 -1.77
C SER A 159 -9.92 8.25 -1.89
N TRP A 160 -10.08 7.33 -0.94
CA TRP A 160 -9.39 6.03 -0.95
C TRP A 160 -10.11 4.98 -0.11
N VAL A 161 -9.77 3.71 -0.34
CA VAL A 161 -10.18 2.58 0.50
C VAL A 161 -9.09 1.51 0.57
N ALA A 162 -8.87 0.93 1.75
CA ALA A 162 -8.06 -0.27 1.93
C ALA A 162 -8.81 -1.35 2.71
N VAL A 163 -8.33 -2.59 2.59
CA VAL A 163 -8.86 -3.74 3.34
C VAL A 163 -7.69 -4.51 3.96
N ASP A 164 -7.77 -4.81 5.27
CA ASP A 164 -6.78 -5.65 5.96
C ASP A 164 -7.00 -7.15 5.68
N SER A 165 -6.07 -8.02 6.12
CA SER A 165 -6.23 -9.47 5.94
C SER A 165 -7.47 -10.05 6.63
N LYS A 166 -8.03 -9.36 7.63
CA LYS A 166 -9.26 -9.75 8.35
C LYS A 166 -10.54 -9.31 7.64
N GLY A 167 -10.43 -8.53 6.57
CA GLY A 167 -11.56 -8.04 5.79
C GLY A 167 -12.22 -6.80 6.38
N LEU A 168 -11.55 -6.06 7.27
CA LEU A 168 -11.99 -4.76 7.74
C LEU A 168 -11.65 -3.69 6.70
N VAL A 169 -12.59 -2.79 6.47
CA VAL A 169 -12.49 -1.72 5.47
C VAL A 169 -12.06 -0.43 6.15
N TYR A 170 -11.04 0.22 5.60
CA TYR A 170 -10.44 1.45 6.11
C TYR A 170 -10.57 2.56 5.06
N THR A 171 -10.93 3.76 5.50
CA THR A 171 -11.03 4.96 4.66
C THR A 171 -11.01 6.23 5.53
N SER A 172 -10.85 7.41 4.94
CA SER A 172 -10.87 8.71 5.64
C SER A 172 -11.90 9.67 5.07
N SER A 173 -12.05 10.83 5.71
CA SER A 173 -12.92 11.92 5.26
C SER A 173 -12.22 13.26 5.45
N ASN A 174 -12.40 14.19 4.50
CA ASN A 174 -11.69 15.47 4.44
C ASN A 174 -12.14 16.45 5.54
N ASP A 175 -13.29 16.23 6.18
CA ASP A 175 -13.76 17.03 7.32
C ASP A 175 -13.01 16.73 8.63
N ARG A 176 -12.29 15.59 8.70
CA ARG A 176 -11.43 15.21 9.83
C ARG A 176 -10.07 14.68 9.35
N PRO A 177 -9.18 15.55 8.85
CA PRO A 177 -7.85 15.16 8.38
C PRO A 177 -7.07 14.37 9.43
N GLY A 178 -6.38 13.31 9.00
CA GLY A 178 -5.63 12.40 9.89
C GLY A 178 -6.47 11.38 10.67
N TRP A 179 -7.80 11.34 10.49
CA TRP A 179 -8.65 10.30 11.09
C TRP A 179 -8.98 9.20 10.08
N ILE A 180 -8.86 7.94 10.53
CA ILE A 180 -9.24 6.76 9.74
C ILE A 180 -10.46 6.10 10.39
N TYR A 181 -11.46 5.79 9.57
CA TYR A 181 -12.66 5.07 9.95
C TYR A 181 -12.54 3.60 9.56
N ILE A 182 -12.97 2.73 10.47
CA ILE A 182 -12.95 1.27 10.28
C ILE A 182 -14.39 0.77 10.19
N TYR A 183 -14.65 -0.03 9.17
CA TYR A 183 -15.92 -0.67 8.95
C TYR A 183 -15.75 -2.18 8.83
N ASN A 184 -16.69 -2.92 9.40
CA ASN A 184 -16.91 -4.32 9.10
C ASN A 184 -17.88 -4.44 7.93
N LEU A 185 -17.47 -5.09 6.84
CA LEU A 185 -18.30 -5.37 5.68
C LEU A 185 -18.91 -6.77 5.84
N ASN A 186 -20.22 -6.90 5.63
CA ASN A 186 -20.87 -8.21 5.62
C ASN A 186 -20.58 -8.98 4.32
N TRP A 187 -19.38 -9.56 4.22
CA TRP A 187 -18.90 -10.28 3.04
C TRP A 187 -19.80 -11.46 2.62
N GLU A 188 -20.38 -12.17 3.59
CA GLU A 188 -21.29 -13.28 3.31
C GLU A 188 -22.57 -12.81 2.62
N ALA A 189 -23.18 -11.72 3.10
CA ALA A 189 -24.37 -11.15 2.46
C ALA A 189 -24.06 -10.57 1.07
N LEU A 190 -22.87 -10.03 0.87
CA LEU A 190 -22.40 -9.56 -0.43
C LEU A 190 -22.30 -10.71 -1.42
N ILE A 191 -21.72 -11.85 -1.02
CA ILE A 191 -21.61 -13.05 -1.87
C ILE A 191 -22.98 -13.66 -2.17
N GLN A 192 -23.80 -13.87 -1.14
CA GLN A 192 -25.05 -14.63 -1.27
C GLN A 192 -26.14 -13.83 -1.99
N ASN A 193 -26.25 -12.55 -1.65
CA ASN A 193 -27.43 -11.74 -1.97
C ASN A 193 -27.08 -10.45 -2.69
N ARG A 194 -25.79 -10.21 -3.04
CA ARG A 194 -25.30 -8.93 -3.57
C ARG A 194 -25.72 -7.74 -2.71
N THR A 195 -25.79 -7.95 -1.40
CA THR A 195 -26.20 -6.91 -0.45
C THR A 195 -24.94 -6.38 0.24
N LEU A 196 -24.66 -5.09 0.06
CA LEU A 196 -23.57 -4.41 0.73
C LEU A 196 -24.08 -3.71 1.99
N SER A 197 -23.47 -4.02 3.12
CA SER A 197 -23.73 -3.34 4.38
C SER A 197 -22.42 -3.12 5.12
N LEU A 198 -22.20 -1.90 5.59
CA LEU A 198 -21.08 -1.53 6.44
C LEU A 198 -21.55 -1.30 7.86
N GLN A 199 -20.85 -1.87 8.82
CA GLN A 199 -20.99 -1.57 10.23
C GLN A 199 -19.76 -0.81 10.68
N PHE A 200 -19.95 0.42 11.17
CA PHE A 200 -18.86 1.15 11.81
C PHE A 200 -18.38 0.40 13.05
N VAL A 201 -17.08 0.11 13.13
CA VAL A 201 -16.48 -0.63 14.26
C VAL A 201 -15.48 0.19 15.08
N GLY A 202 -14.93 1.26 14.51
CA GLY A 202 -14.01 2.12 15.24
C GLY A 202 -13.36 3.19 14.37
N GLU A 203 -12.57 4.05 14.99
CA GLU A 203 -11.74 5.05 14.32
C GLU A 203 -10.42 5.21 15.09
N PHE A 204 -9.38 5.70 14.42
CA PHE A 204 -8.11 6.06 15.04
C PHE A 204 -7.50 7.28 14.36
N GLN A 205 -6.49 7.84 15.02
CA GLN A 205 -5.72 8.97 14.52
C GLN A 205 -4.40 8.49 13.97
N LEU A 206 -4.00 9.03 12.81
CA LEU A 206 -2.64 8.95 12.32
C LEU A 206 -1.76 9.91 13.13
N LEU A 207 -0.69 9.37 13.69
CA LEU A 207 0.21 10.12 14.57
C LEU A 207 1.59 10.27 13.91
N ASP A 208 2.27 11.38 14.18
CA ASP A 208 3.68 11.54 13.85
C ASP A 208 4.57 10.68 14.77
N GLU A 209 5.88 10.73 14.53
CA GLU A 209 6.90 9.98 15.30
C GLU A 209 6.90 10.35 16.79
N SER A 210 6.44 11.56 17.13
CA SER A 210 6.35 12.09 18.50
C SER A 210 5.00 11.79 19.16
N GLY A 211 4.05 11.20 18.43
CA GLY A 211 2.71 10.88 18.91
C GLY A 211 1.69 12.03 18.79
N HIS A 212 1.98 13.09 18.04
CA HIS A 212 1.00 14.14 17.74
C HIS A 212 0.15 13.77 16.52
N LEU A 213 -1.09 14.27 16.47
CA LEU A 213 -1.96 14.10 15.31
C LEU A 213 -1.28 14.64 14.04
N LEU A 214 -1.27 13.84 12.98
CA LEU A 214 -0.80 14.21 11.66
C LEU A 214 -2.01 14.42 10.73
N PRO A 215 -2.40 15.68 10.43
CA PRO A 215 -3.62 15.99 9.69
C PRO A 215 -3.43 15.78 8.17
N LEU A 216 -3.32 14.52 7.74
CA LEU A 216 -3.21 14.17 6.32
C LEU A 216 -4.56 14.27 5.61
N GLY A 217 -4.53 14.57 4.31
CA GLY A 217 -5.64 14.34 3.37
C GLY A 217 -5.27 13.18 2.43
N PRO A 218 -5.33 11.92 2.89
CA PRO A 218 -4.88 10.79 2.10
C PRO A 218 -5.58 10.72 0.74
N GLN A 219 -4.82 10.41 -0.30
CA GLN A 219 -5.34 10.10 -1.63
C GLN A 219 -5.24 8.61 -1.96
N GLY A 220 -4.51 7.85 -1.14
CA GLY A 220 -4.39 6.42 -1.30
C GLY A 220 -3.99 5.71 -0.03
N GLY A 221 -4.21 4.40 0.00
CA GLY A 221 -3.77 3.59 1.13
C GLY A 221 -3.80 2.09 0.90
N VAL A 222 -2.83 1.39 1.47
CA VAL A 222 -2.71 -0.07 1.36
C VAL A 222 -1.98 -0.64 2.59
N PHE A 223 -2.41 -1.82 3.04
CA PHE A 223 -1.71 -2.57 4.10
C PHE A 223 -0.56 -3.39 3.52
N SER A 224 0.51 -3.60 4.30
CA SER A 224 1.51 -4.64 4.00
C SER A 224 0.87 -6.03 4.05
N GLU A 225 1.53 -7.05 3.49
CA GLU A 225 0.99 -8.41 3.48
C GLU A 225 0.79 -8.96 4.91
N SER A 226 1.65 -8.53 5.84
CA SER A 226 1.55 -8.84 7.26
C SER A 226 0.48 -8.07 8.06
N ASP A 227 -0.17 -7.06 7.46
CA ASP A 227 -0.97 -6.02 8.15
C ASP A 227 -0.23 -5.21 9.23
N ASP A 228 1.07 -5.40 9.43
CA ASP A 228 1.82 -4.67 10.46
C ASP A 228 2.04 -3.21 10.07
N LEU A 229 1.98 -2.88 8.76
CA LEU A 229 2.14 -1.54 8.23
C LEU A 229 0.93 -1.08 7.41
N LEU A 230 0.62 0.20 7.51
CA LEU A 230 -0.29 0.92 6.61
C LEU A 230 0.51 1.98 5.86
N TYR A 231 0.53 1.89 4.54
CA TYR A 231 1.09 2.90 3.65
C TYR A 231 -0.02 3.86 3.23
N ILE A 232 0.26 5.16 3.25
CA ILE A 232 -0.65 6.23 2.85
C ILE A 232 0.07 7.16 1.88
N SER A 233 -0.51 7.43 0.72
CA SER A 233 -0.09 8.54 -0.14
C SER A 233 -0.93 9.78 0.14
N ASN A 234 -0.29 10.94 0.11
CA ASN A 234 -0.93 12.25 0.25
C ASN A 234 -0.22 13.26 -0.65
N GLY A 235 -1.00 14.13 -1.28
CA GLY A 235 -0.54 15.22 -2.15
C GLY A 235 -1.70 15.68 -3.04
N SER A 236 -2.00 16.96 -3.03
CA SER A 236 -2.99 17.59 -3.93
C SER A 236 -2.43 18.89 -4.55
N THR A 237 -2.89 19.21 -5.76
CA THR A 237 -2.60 20.45 -6.49
C THR A 237 -3.13 21.71 -5.84
N ASP A 238 -4.27 21.61 -5.13
CA ASP A 238 -5.06 22.75 -4.67
C ASP A 238 -4.53 23.43 -3.41
N ARG A 239 -3.43 22.94 -2.84
CA ARG A 239 -2.88 23.45 -1.59
C ARG A 239 -1.51 24.04 -1.82
N ASP A 240 -1.25 25.16 -1.14
CA ASP A 240 0.13 25.60 -0.90
C ASP A 240 0.89 24.38 -0.41
N TYR A 241 1.83 23.87 -1.21
CA TYR A 241 2.70 22.76 -0.83
C TYR A 241 3.09 22.92 0.64
N ILE A 242 2.75 21.94 1.47
CA ILE A 242 3.14 21.96 2.87
C ILE A 242 4.35 21.03 2.98
N PRO A 243 5.58 21.59 2.96
CA PRO A 243 6.76 20.80 3.25
C PRO A 243 6.52 20.02 4.54
N ASN A 244 6.77 18.71 4.49
CA ASN A 244 6.61 17.72 5.56
C ASN A 244 5.26 16.97 5.67
N THR A 245 4.19 17.34 4.96
CA THR A 245 2.94 16.53 4.96
C THR A 245 2.74 15.68 3.72
N ASP A 246 3.35 16.03 2.59
CA ASP A 246 3.04 15.36 1.30
C ASP A 246 4.06 14.26 0.98
N GLY A 247 3.65 13.25 0.22
CA GLY A 247 4.42 12.05 -0.11
C GLY A 247 3.83 10.76 0.48
N ILE A 248 4.67 9.74 0.62
CA ILE A 248 4.28 8.42 1.13
C ILE A 248 4.64 8.35 2.61
N HIS A 249 3.67 7.98 3.44
CA HIS A 249 3.83 7.79 4.88
C HIS A 249 3.59 6.33 5.23
N VAL A 250 4.36 5.82 6.18
CA VAL A 250 4.26 4.43 6.63
C VAL A 250 3.97 4.44 8.12
N PHE A 251 2.88 3.79 8.51
CA PHE A 251 2.41 3.74 9.89
C PHE A 251 2.49 2.31 10.43
N ASP A 252 2.96 2.18 11.66
CA ASP A 252 2.83 0.95 12.44
C ASP A 252 1.37 0.77 12.86
N THR A 253 0.73 -0.35 12.53
CA THR A 253 -0.71 -0.55 12.76
C THR A 253 -1.05 -0.91 14.21
N ALA A 254 -0.05 -1.23 15.03
CA ALA A 254 -0.24 -1.46 16.47
C ALA A 254 -0.39 -0.13 17.24
N THR A 255 0.29 0.92 16.80
CA THR A 255 0.37 2.21 17.49
C THR A 255 -0.20 3.38 16.69
N TRP A 256 -0.42 3.19 15.39
CA TRP A 256 -0.83 4.20 14.41
C TRP A 256 0.13 5.39 14.32
N ARG A 257 1.39 5.19 14.70
CA ARG A 257 2.46 6.17 14.59
C ARG A 257 3.22 5.99 13.28
N ARG A 258 3.55 7.11 12.64
CA ARG A 258 4.41 7.12 11.46
C ARG A 258 5.80 6.62 11.86
N ILE A 259 6.30 5.63 11.14
CA ILE A 259 7.65 5.08 11.33
C ILE A 259 8.65 5.64 10.32
N THR A 260 8.16 6.01 9.12
CA THR A 260 8.96 6.66 8.10
C THR A 260 8.08 7.42 7.11
N LYS A 261 8.74 8.25 6.30
CA LYS A 261 8.15 9.04 5.23
C LYS A 261 9.11 9.10 4.06
N SER A 262 8.58 9.12 2.83
CA SER A 262 9.38 9.40 1.64
C SER A 262 10.00 10.81 1.68
N THR A 263 11.16 10.96 1.04
CA THR A 263 11.79 12.26 0.78
C THR A 263 11.52 12.71 -0.66
N ILE A 264 11.58 14.01 -0.89
CA ILE A 264 11.30 14.63 -2.20
C ILE A 264 12.61 15.02 -2.92
N ASP A 265 13.74 15.03 -2.21
CA ASP A 265 15.04 15.48 -2.74
C ASP A 265 15.92 14.35 -3.29
N GLY A 266 15.43 13.10 -3.24
CA GLY A 266 16.20 11.92 -3.65
C GLY A 266 17.39 11.59 -2.73
N SER A 267 17.52 12.24 -1.58
CA SER A 267 18.63 12.03 -0.64
C SER A 267 18.60 10.68 0.07
N LYS A 268 17.47 9.98 0.02
CA LYS A 268 17.25 8.68 0.67
C LYS A 268 16.66 7.67 -0.32
N PRO A 269 16.81 6.35 -0.05
CA PRO A 269 16.19 5.32 -0.89
C PRO A 269 14.68 5.48 -1.04
N PHE A 270 14.01 5.88 0.05
CA PHE A 270 12.56 6.08 0.05
C PHE A 270 12.25 7.47 -0.48
N PHE A 271 12.28 7.58 -1.81
CA PHE A 271 12.11 8.82 -2.55
C PHE A 271 10.77 8.84 -3.29
N TYR A 272 10.07 9.97 -3.25
CA TYR A 272 8.86 10.21 -4.04
C TYR A 272 8.88 11.68 -4.49
N SER A 273 9.13 11.91 -5.79
CA SER A 273 9.10 13.25 -6.37
C SER A 273 7.67 13.73 -6.46
N TYR A 274 7.45 15.01 -6.15
CA TYR A 274 6.12 15.61 -6.16
C TYR A 274 6.24 17.13 -6.30
N ASP A 275 5.71 17.69 -7.38
CA ASP A 275 5.63 19.12 -7.65
C ASP A 275 4.16 19.56 -7.90
N PRO A 276 3.47 20.10 -6.87
CA PRO A 276 2.10 20.58 -7.00
C PRO A 276 2.02 21.97 -7.61
N THR A 277 3.14 22.58 -8.01
CA THR A 277 3.11 23.95 -8.52
C THR A 277 2.34 24.02 -9.83
N TRP A 278 1.84 25.22 -10.14
CA TRP A 278 0.98 25.48 -11.30
C TRP A 278 1.60 25.15 -12.68
N TRP A 279 2.87 24.75 -12.74
CA TRP A 279 3.49 24.27 -13.98
C TRP A 279 3.29 22.78 -14.19
N ASP A 280 3.36 22.01 -13.09
CA ASP A 280 3.36 20.56 -13.15
C ASP A 280 2.01 20.01 -12.68
N TRP A 281 1.38 20.55 -11.63
CA TRP A 281 0.09 20.04 -11.13
C TRP A 281 0.13 18.53 -10.80
N GLU A 282 1.22 18.08 -10.17
CA GLU A 282 1.32 16.69 -9.77
C GLU A 282 0.43 16.40 -8.55
N GLU A 283 -0.23 15.25 -8.57
CA GLU A 283 -1.12 14.72 -7.53
C GLU A 283 -0.77 13.27 -7.23
N ALA A 284 -0.80 12.89 -5.95
CA ALA A 284 -0.68 11.49 -5.59
C ALA A 284 -2.05 10.82 -5.76
N GLU A 285 -2.14 9.72 -6.50
CA GLU A 285 -3.41 9.13 -6.95
C GLU A 285 -3.47 7.63 -6.66
N GLY A 286 -3.11 7.25 -5.44
CA GLY A 286 -3.20 5.86 -4.99
C GLY A 286 -1.89 5.09 -4.94
N LEU A 287 -1.96 3.91 -4.32
CA LEU A 287 -0.83 2.98 -4.24
C LEU A 287 -1.28 1.55 -4.00
N THR A 288 -0.42 0.60 -4.39
CA THR A 288 -0.65 -0.81 -4.11
C THR A 288 0.64 -1.57 -3.83
N ILE A 289 0.52 -2.67 -3.09
CA ILE A 289 1.62 -3.58 -2.80
C ILE A 289 1.40 -4.87 -3.58
N TRP A 290 2.25 -5.10 -4.59
CA TRP A 290 2.25 -6.28 -5.44
C TRP A 290 3.67 -6.70 -5.82
N ASP A 291 4.10 -7.91 -5.46
CA ASP A 291 5.34 -8.45 -6.03
C ASP A 291 5.18 -8.82 -7.50
N VAL A 292 5.79 -8.02 -8.38
CA VAL A 292 5.75 -8.21 -9.85
C VAL A 292 7.05 -8.75 -10.44
N ASP A 293 8.07 -9.03 -9.62
CA ASP A 293 9.39 -9.48 -10.09
C ASP A 293 9.31 -10.74 -10.97
N ASP A 294 8.40 -11.68 -10.64
CA ASP A 294 8.22 -12.95 -11.35
C ASP A 294 7.01 -12.97 -12.31
N LYS A 295 6.34 -11.83 -12.53
CA LYS A 295 5.08 -11.76 -13.27
C LYS A 295 5.25 -11.59 -14.78
N GLY A 296 6.48 -11.68 -15.28
CA GLY A 296 6.78 -11.66 -16.71
C GLY A 296 6.62 -10.30 -17.37
N SER A 297 6.49 -9.22 -16.60
CA SER A 297 6.71 -7.87 -17.13
C SER A 297 8.22 -7.63 -17.12
N ASP A 298 8.85 -7.63 -18.28
CA ASP A 298 10.30 -7.38 -18.44
C ASP A 298 10.70 -5.93 -18.10
N ARG A 299 9.73 -5.12 -17.68
CA ARG A 299 9.81 -3.64 -17.63
C ARG A 299 9.41 -3.04 -16.29
N ILE A 300 8.69 -3.77 -15.45
CA ILE A 300 8.28 -3.35 -14.12
C ILE A 300 8.76 -4.42 -13.13
N SER A 301 9.28 -3.98 -12.00
CA SER A 301 9.75 -4.81 -10.89
C SER A 301 9.39 -4.13 -9.58
N GLY A 302 9.61 -4.80 -8.46
CA GLY A 302 9.32 -4.28 -7.13
C GLY A 302 8.04 -4.83 -6.53
N GLN A 303 7.72 -4.28 -5.36
CA GLN A 303 6.64 -4.71 -4.49
C GLN A 303 5.69 -3.57 -4.14
N LEU A 304 6.13 -2.31 -4.06
CA LEU A 304 5.25 -1.16 -3.84
C LEU A 304 5.21 -0.30 -5.11
N HIS A 305 4.00 0.05 -5.53
CA HIS A 305 3.71 0.80 -6.74
C HIS A 305 2.85 2.01 -6.36
N VAL A 306 3.33 3.21 -6.66
CA VAL A 306 2.65 4.46 -6.27
C VAL A 306 2.33 5.25 -7.52
N LEU A 307 1.06 5.57 -7.69
CA LEU A 307 0.54 6.28 -8.84
C LEU A 307 0.56 7.78 -8.58
N GLN A 308 1.04 8.52 -9.57
CA GLN A 308 1.04 9.97 -9.60
C GLN A 308 0.39 10.42 -10.91
N LEU A 309 -0.55 11.36 -10.82
CA LEU A 309 -1.11 12.06 -11.97
C LEU A 309 -0.44 13.42 -12.07
N ARG A 310 -0.20 13.86 -13.30
CA ARG A 310 0.11 15.24 -13.60
C ARG A 310 -1.09 15.84 -14.32
N ASN A 311 -1.88 16.65 -13.61
CA ASN A 311 -3.15 17.16 -14.09
C ASN A 311 -2.93 18.41 -14.96
N GLY A 312 -2.88 18.25 -16.28
CA GLY A 312 -2.35 19.27 -17.18
C GLY A 312 -3.19 19.50 -18.44
N MET A 313 -2.56 20.04 -19.49
CA MET A 313 -3.20 20.04 -20.82
C MET A 313 -3.39 18.61 -21.35
N ASP A 314 -2.44 17.74 -21.01
CA ASP A 314 -2.50 16.31 -21.22
C ASP A 314 -2.25 15.63 -19.87
N ASP A 315 -3.21 14.81 -19.44
CA ASP A 315 -3.05 14.00 -18.24
C ASP A 315 -2.04 12.89 -18.50
N VAL A 316 -0.94 12.95 -17.77
CA VAL A 316 0.08 11.91 -17.80
C VAL A 316 0.23 11.28 -16.43
N VAL A 317 0.62 10.01 -16.42
CA VAL A 317 0.84 9.27 -15.19
C VAL A 317 2.28 8.82 -15.06
N SER A 318 2.74 8.84 -13.81
CA SER A 318 3.98 8.26 -13.37
C SER A 318 3.68 7.17 -12.34
N ILE A 319 4.29 6.00 -12.47
CA ILE A 319 4.20 4.95 -11.44
C ILE A 319 5.57 4.70 -10.86
N PHE A 320 5.76 5.07 -9.60
CA PHE A 320 7.00 4.86 -8.86
C PHE A 320 7.03 3.44 -8.33
N HIS A 321 8.16 2.77 -8.52
CA HIS A 321 8.36 1.40 -8.10
C HIS A 321 9.39 1.32 -6.98
N TYR A 322 9.05 0.55 -5.95
CA TYR A 322 9.91 0.31 -4.80
C TYR A 322 10.04 -1.17 -4.54
N THR A 323 11.18 -1.57 -3.99
CA THR A 323 11.44 -2.93 -3.55
C THR A 323 11.86 -2.96 -2.08
N ASN A 324 11.72 -4.12 -1.46
CA ASN A 324 12.38 -4.42 -0.19
C ASN A 324 13.85 -4.88 -0.36
N LYS A 325 14.32 -5.04 -1.59
CA LYS A 325 15.65 -5.58 -1.92
C LYS A 325 16.72 -4.49 -2.08
N ILE A 326 17.93 -4.81 -1.64
CA ILE A 326 19.17 -4.07 -1.92
C ILE A 326 20.12 -5.03 -2.61
N TYR A 327 20.62 -4.67 -3.78
CA TYR A 327 21.37 -5.57 -4.64
C TYR A 327 22.88 -5.42 -4.45
N VAL A 328 23.59 -6.55 -4.44
CA VAL A 328 25.05 -6.63 -4.32
C VAL A 328 25.65 -7.49 -5.43
N ASP A 329 26.69 -6.99 -6.10
CA ASP A 329 27.43 -7.64 -7.19
C ASP A 329 28.89 -7.17 -7.16
N ASP A 330 29.82 -8.02 -6.73
CA ASP A 330 31.26 -7.70 -6.62
C ASP A 330 31.92 -7.40 -7.96
N THR A 331 31.28 -7.78 -9.07
CA THR A 331 31.78 -7.52 -10.43
C THR A 331 31.30 -6.18 -11.00
N TYR A 332 30.39 -5.49 -10.32
CA TYR A 332 29.88 -4.20 -10.76
C TYR A 332 30.88 -3.08 -10.48
N ASN A 333 31.13 -2.24 -11.49
CA ASN A 333 32.13 -1.16 -11.44
C ASN A 333 31.53 0.21 -11.82
N GLY A 334 30.20 0.33 -11.82
CA GLY A 334 29.49 1.55 -12.18
C GLY A 334 29.15 2.43 -10.98
N GLU A 335 28.20 3.36 -11.16
CA GLU A 335 27.62 4.10 -10.04
C GLU A 335 26.73 3.17 -9.21
N GLU A 336 26.95 3.12 -7.90
CA GLU A 336 26.32 2.18 -6.98
C GLU A 336 25.18 2.83 -6.21
N GLN A 337 23.99 2.21 -6.28
CA GLN A 337 22.78 2.72 -5.63
C GLN A 337 21.99 1.62 -4.92
N GLY A 338 22.50 0.39 -4.87
CA GLY A 338 21.79 -0.76 -4.32
C GLY A 338 20.56 -1.19 -5.13
N LYS A 339 20.47 -0.82 -6.41
CA LYS A 339 19.36 -1.14 -7.33
C LYS A 339 19.70 -2.35 -8.21
N PRO A 340 18.71 -3.01 -8.85
CA PRO A 340 18.99 -4.17 -9.71
C PRO A 340 20.01 -3.89 -10.82
N ASN A 341 19.97 -2.69 -11.42
CA ASN A 341 20.86 -2.26 -12.51
C ASN A 341 22.05 -1.40 -12.03
N ARG A 342 22.11 -1.10 -10.73
CA ARG A 342 23.16 -0.31 -10.07
C ARG A 342 23.43 -0.89 -8.67
N PRO A 343 23.83 -2.17 -8.56
CA PRO A 343 24.06 -2.81 -7.28
C PRO A 343 25.25 -2.18 -6.55
N PHE A 344 25.38 -2.43 -5.25
CA PHE A 344 26.63 -2.18 -4.53
C PHE A 344 27.66 -3.25 -4.86
N ASN A 345 28.94 -2.92 -4.78
CA ASN A 345 30.01 -3.89 -4.95
C ASN A 345 30.33 -4.65 -3.65
N THR A 346 29.92 -4.12 -2.48
CA THR A 346 30.08 -4.77 -1.17
C THR A 346 28.76 -5.02 -0.43
N VAL A 347 28.76 -6.03 0.44
CA VAL A 347 27.69 -6.29 1.40
C VAL A 347 27.67 -5.23 2.49
N SER A 348 28.83 -4.66 2.87
CA SER A 348 28.92 -3.58 3.86
C SER A 348 28.19 -2.31 3.43
N GLU A 349 28.29 -1.90 2.16
CA GLU A 349 27.55 -0.75 1.63
C GLU A 349 26.05 -1.00 1.62
N ALA A 350 25.62 -2.18 1.16
CA ALA A 350 24.21 -2.57 1.20
C ALA A 350 23.65 -2.58 2.63
N ASN A 351 24.40 -3.13 3.59
CA ASN A 351 24.02 -3.14 5.01
C ASN A 351 23.99 -1.73 5.62
N SER A 352 24.86 -0.82 5.15
CA SER A 352 24.84 0.58 5.56
C SER A 352 23.55 1.27 5.12
N LEU A 353 23.07 0.97 3.91
CA LEU A 353 21.81 1.47 3.37
C LEU A 353 20.56 0.81 3.97
N ALA A 354 20.68 -0.46 4.40
CA ALA A 354 19.55 -1.28 4.83
C ALA A 354 18.70 -0.66 5.95
N TRP A 355 17.44 -1.06 6.00
CA TRP A 355 16.49 -0.78 7.08
C TRP A 355 16.01 -2.11 7.67
N ASP A 356 15.31 -2.05 8.81
CA ASP A 356 14.68 -3.25 9.36
C ASP A 356 13.65 -3.78 8.37
N GLY A 357 13.79 -5.03 7.96
CA GLY A 357 12.97 -5.67 6.93
C GLY A 357 13.57 -5.75 5.54
N ALA A 358 14.71 -5.09 5.30
CA ALA A 358 15.36 -5.15 4.01
C ALA A 358 15.89 -6.56 3.68
N VAL A 359 15.86 -6.91 2.39
CA VAL A 359 16.52 -8.09 1.84
C VAL A 359 17.80 -7.64 1.14
N ILE A 360 18.96 -8.05 1.63
CA ILE A 360 20.22 -7.86 0.91
C ILE A 360 20.38 -9.04 -0.04
N ASN A 361 20.12 -8.81 -1.33
CA ASN A 361 20.15 -9.80 -2.38
C ASN A 361 21.54 -9.79 -3.05
N ILE A 362 22.32 -10.84 -2.78
CA ILE A 362 23.76 -10.93 -3.06
C ILE A 362 24.00 -11.91 -4.21
N LYS A 363 24.55 -11.42 -5.31
CA LYS A 363 24.96 -12.27 -6.43
C LYS A 363 26.04 -13.26 -5.99
N SER A 364 26.03 -14.46 -6.55
CA SER A 364 27.06 -15.47 -6.28
C SER A 364 28.47 -14.91 -6.53
N GLY A 365 29.37 -15.08 -5.55
CA GLY A 365 30.69 -14.47 -5.58
C GLY A 365 31.47 -14.65 -4.28
N LEU A 366 32.67 -14.09 -4.23
CA LEU A 366 33.51 -14.00 -3.04
C LEU A 366 33.63 -12.54 -2.62
N TYR A 367 33.17 -12.23 -1.42
CA TYR A 367 33.16 -10.89 -0.83
C TYR A 367 34.15 -10.86 0.34
N PRO A 368 35.44 -10.53 0.10
CA PRO A 368 36.50 -10.59 1.11
C PRO A 368 36.43 -9.39 2.09
N GLU A 369 35.35 -9.33 2.86
CA GLU A 369 35.05 -8.25 3.80
C GLU A 369 34.55 -8.78 5.15
N THR A 370 34.62 -7.93 6.18
CA THR A 370 34.01 -8.20 7.49
C THR A 370 32.78 -7.33 7.64
N VAL A 371 31.60 -7.95 7.69
CA VAL A 371 30.32 -7.24 7.85
C VAL A 371 29.81 -7.40 9.28
N THR A 372 29.36 -6.29 9.88
CA THR A 372 28.59 -6.32 11.13
C THR A 372 27.13 -5.99 10.82
N ILE A 373 26.24 -6.95 11.05
CA ILE A 373 24.80 -6.79 10.83
C ILE A 373 24.14 -6.52 12.19
N SER A 374 23.70 -5.28 12.38
CA SER A 374 22.99 -4.83 13.58
C SER A 374 21.50 -4.53 13.33
N LYS A 375 21.07 -4.58 12.08
CA LYS A 375 19.70 -4.37 11.64
C LYS A 375 19.03 -5.71 11.35
N ARG A 376 17.71 -5.75 11.36
CA ARG A 376 16.96 -6.94 11.03
C ARG A 376 16.82 -7.09 9.52
N VAL A 377 17.78 -7.76 8.89
CA VAL A 377 17.80 -7.97 7.44
C VAL A 377 17.79 -9.45 7.08
N VAL A 378 17.35 -9.76 5.86
CA VAL A 378 17.52 -11.08 5.24
C VAL A 378 18.70 -11.01 4.28
N LEU A 379 19.68 -11.89 4.43
CA LEU A 379 20.70 -12.09 3.39
C LEU A 379 20.24 -13.19 2.44
N GLN A 380 20.13 -12.88 1.16
CA GLN A 380 19.66 -13.81 0.14
C GLN A 380 20.72 -13.99 -0.93
N ALA A 381 21.13 -15.23 -1.19
CA ALA A 381 22.02 -15.54 -2.29
C ALA A 381 21.25 -15.63 -3.61
N GLN A 382 21.77 -15.00 -4.67
CA GLN A 382 21.22 -15.02 -6.02
C GLN A 382 22.17 -15.75 -6.98
N GLY A 383 21.66 -16.76 -7.67
CA GLY A 383 22.39 -17.44 -8.76
C GLY A 383 23.49 -18.40 -8.32
N GLY A 384 23.69 -18.66 -7.02
CA GLY A 384 24.67 -19.63 -6.56
C GLY A 384 25.17 -19.41 -5.13
N HIS A 385 26.39 -19.88 -4.86
CA HIS A 385 27.06 -19.74 -3.57
C HIS A 385 27.61 -18.33 -3.36
N VAL A 386 27.43 -17.79 -2.16
CA VAL A 386 27.98 -16.50 -1.71
C VAL A 386 28.91 -16.78 -0.53
N GLN A 387 30.15 -16.30 -0.59
CA GLN A 387 31.07 -16.30 0.53
C GLN A 387 31.33 -14.87 0.98
N ILE A 388 31.05 -14.56 2.24
CA ILE A 388 31.36 -13.26 2.88
C ILE A 388 32.46 -13.50 3.91
N GLY A 389 33.56 -12.77 3.78
CA GLY A 389 34.77 -12.97 4.57
C GLY A 389 35.81 -13.86 3.88
N ASN A 390 36.93 -14.03 4.59
CA ASN A 390 38.11 -14.78 4.13
C ASN A 390 37.98 -16.29 4.33
#